data_AF-A0A934PZP2-F1
#
_entry.id   AF-A0A934PZP2-F1
#
_cell.length_a   1.000
_cell.length_b   1.000
_cell.length_c   1.000
_cell.angle_alpha   90.00
_cell.angle_beta   90.00
_cell.angle_gamma   90.00
#
_symmetry.space_group_name_H-M   'P 1'
#
loop_
_entity.id
_entity.type
_entity.pdbx_description
1 polymer ?
#
loop_
_entity_poly.entity_id
_entity_poly.type
_entity_poly.pdbx_seq_one_letter_code
_entity_poly.pdbx_strand_id
1 'polypeptide(L)'
;MPQFYFDRFDHRRPPPPLAHSPARELAWQFLAIVALVLGANYIRWRWTASLNHDALWFAIPLVIAETLAYVGLVLFTFNLWRTRDVPMRAPPRTVGETSAEPGEWGERPVAVDVFITTYNEDEELVRLSIRDAKRLAYPHPVDLRVHVLDDGRRPVMKQVADEEGVHYISRSSNIGFKAGNLRNAMELTSGDFIVICDADTRLFPTFIEHTLGYFRDPDVAWVQTPQWFYDLPEGERLPQWLGRRLGDAGRGLGRVVERLAGKVRIGRDPFVNDPQMFYDVILRRRNWCHAAFCCGAGSIHRREAVMQAALRSFALAVDKEATKFELQVEDEELRRDLGTALRTQAAVEQELTPYKFHVSEDIYTSIVLHNDPVRHWKSVLHPQVESKMLSPQDLLSWMIQRFKYAGGTLDIALRDNPLFKGGMRLPQRLMYLTTFWSYLGCLWNVVFLLAPIIYLFTGIAPLSAYSGAFYLHALPFILMTELAFLVGTWGVNSWDGKSSYLSFFPINFRALWTVLRGEKIKFHVTPKERQAGNYLRLVVPQLAVIVLTLVGLLYAAWRVVVQHHDAELPNLVVNVAWGLNNVFAMLPLVRAALWQPDDEEEAGDATPQPA
;
A
#
# COMPACT_ATOMS: atom_id res chain seq x y z
N MET A 1 -29.91 -3.83 17.80
CA MET A 1 -28.82 -3.38 16.91
C MET A 1 -28.84 -4.30 15.72
N PRO A 2 -28.67 -3.80 14.49
CA PRO A 2 -28.48 -4.68 13.34
C PRO A 2 -27.27 -5.59 13.62
N GLN A 3 -27.40 -6.87 13.27
CA GLN A 3 -26.31 -7.83 13.38
C GLN A 3 -25.50 -7.73 12.08
N PHE A 4 -24.25 -7.30 12.17
CA PHE A 4 -23.37 -7.25 11.01
C PHE A 4 -22.61 -8.57 10.86
N TYR A 5 -22.29 -8.96 9.61
CA TYR A 5 -21.49 -10.17 9.34
C TYR A 5 -20.15 -10.20 10.10
N PHE A 6 -19.58 -9.02 10.37
CA PHE A 6 -18.28 -8.88 11.02
C PHE A 6 -18.36 -8.93 12.55
N ASP A 7 -19.56 -8.88 13.14
CA ASP A 7 -19.73 -8.93 14.61
C ASP A 7 -19.16 -10.23 15.20
N ARG A 8 -19.22 -11.33 14.44
CA ARG A 8 -18.60 -12.61 14.83
C ARG A 8 -17.09 -12.51 15.02
N PHE A 9 -16.43 -11.53 14.42
CA PHE A 9 -14.99 -11.34 14.52
C PHE A 9 -14.57 -10.36 15.63
N ASP A 10 -15.51 -9.69 16.31
CA ASP A 10 -15.19 -8.61 17.26
C ASP A 10 -14.38 -9.08 18.48
N HIS A 11 -14.42 -10.38 18.79
CA HIS A 11 -13.64 -11.00 19.86
C HIS A 11 -12.15 -11.19 19.52
N ARG A 12 -11.77 -11.07 18.24
CA ARG A 12 -10.39 -11.27 17.79
C ARG A 12 -9.49 -10.15 18.33
N ARG A 13 -8.21 -10.47 18.45
CA ARG A 13 -7.16 -9.52 18.84
C ARG A 13 -6.09 -9.45 17.77
N PRO A 14 -5.49 -8.28 17.54
CA PRO A 14 -4.42 -8.15 16.57
C PRO A 14 -3.19 -8.98 16.99
N PRO A 15 -2.40 -9.46 16.01
CA PRO A 15 -1.11 -10.05 16.32
C PRO A 15 -0.16 -9.00 16.93
N PRO A 16 0.76 -9.41 17.82
CA PRO A 16 1.82 -8.51 18.27
C PRO A 16 2.75 -8.15 17.10
N PRO A 17 3.44 -7.01 17.16
CA PRO A 17 4.40 -6.63 16.12
C PRO A 17 5.50 -7.68 16.00
N LEU A 18 6.02 -7.90 14.80
CA LEU A 18 7.15 -8.80 14.61
C LEU A 18 8.32 -8.44 15.55
N ALA A 19 8.81 -9.43 16.30
CA ALA A 19 9.95 -9.21 17.17
C ALA A 19 11.20 -8.85 16.36
N HIS A 20 11.90 -7.79 16.74
CA HIS A 20 13.19 -7.45 16.14
C HIS A 20 14.29 -8.39 16.67
N SER A 21 15.18 -8.83 15.79
CA SER A 21 16.33 -9.67 16.13
C SER A 21 17.58 -9.14 15.41
N PRO A 22 18.60 -8.65 16.14
CA PRO A 22 19.83 -8.16 15.53
C PRO A 22 20.57 -9.22 14.71
N ALA A 23 20.55 -10.48 15.17
CA ALA A 23 21.19 -11.59 14.45
C ALA A 23 20.51 -11.86 13.09
N ARG A 24 19.17 -11.83 13.03
CA ARG A 24 18.45 -11.96 11.77
C ARG A 24 18.66 -10.76 10.85
N GLU A 25 18.71 -9.55 11.41
CA GLU A 25 19.01 -8.35 10.62
C GLU A 25 20.40 -8.45 9.99
N LEU A 26 21.42 -8.87 10.75
CA LEU A 26 22.77 -9.06 10.24
C LEU A 26 22.83 -10.17 9.19
N ALA A 27 22.17 -11.30 9.43
CA ALA A 27 22.10 -12.40 8.46
C ALA A 27 21.42 -11.96 7.15
N TRP A 28 20.33 -11.19 7.27
CA TRP A 28 19.65 -10.60 6.12
C TRP A 28 20.57 -9.62 5.37
N GLN A 29 21.26 -8.70 6.05
CA GLN A 29 22.20 -7.75 5.45
C GLN A 29 23.31 -8.47 4.69
N PHE A 30 23.90 -9.51 5.30
CA PHE A 30 24.94 -10.31 4.68
C PHE A 30 24.44 -11.01 3.41
N LEU A 31 23.32 -11.75 3.51
CA LEU A 31 22.74 -12.45 2.35
C LEU A 31 22.33 -11.48 1.25
N ALA A 32 21.78 -10.32 1.61
CA ALA A 32 21.39 -9.29 0.66
C ALA A 32 22.61 -8.70 -0.07
N ILE A 33 23.71 -8.39 0.63
CA ILE A 33 24.96 -7.94 -0.01
C ILE A 33 25.46 -9.00 -1.00
N VAL A 34 25.51 -10.27 -0.57
CA VAL A 34 25.95 -11.38 -1.44
C VAL A 34 25.04 -11.49 -2.67
N ALA A 35 23.72 -11.42 -2.48
CA ALA A 35 22.75 -11.44 -3.57
C ALA A 35 22.94 -10.27 -4.54
N LEU A 36 23.20 -9.06 -4.04
CA LEU A 36 23.47 -7.90 -4.89
C LEU A 36 24.78 -8.06 -5.67
N VAL A 37 25.86 -8.52 -5.06
CA VAL A 37 27.13 -8.74 -5.76
C VAL A 37 26.99 -9.80 -6.86
N LEU A 38 26.31 -10.90 -6.56
CA LEU A 38 26.03 -11.96 -7.54
C LEU A 38 25.08 -11.48 -8.63
N GLY A 39 24.07 -10.68 -8.28
CA GLY A 39 23.13 -10.07 -9.24
C GLY A 39 23.83 -9.09 -10.18
N ALA A 40 24.72 -8.24 -9.68
CA ALA A 40 25.54 -7.36 -10.50
C ALA A 40 26.45 -8.17 -11.45
N ASN A 41 27.05 -9.26 -10.96
CA ASN A 41 27.84 -10.16 -11.79
C ASN A 41 27.01 -10.82 -12.90
N TYR A 42 25.79 -11.29 -12.56
CA TYR A 42 24.83 -11.85 -13.51
C TYR A 42 24.42 -10.83 -14.57
N ILE A 43 23.97 -9.63 -14.18
CA ILE A 43 23.57 -8.58 -15.12
C ILE A 43 24.73 -8.15 -16.03
N ARG A 44 25.94 -8.00 -15.49
CA ARG A 44 27.13 -7.73 -16.30
C ARG A 44 27.35 -8.83 -17.35
N TRP A 45 27.34 -10.09 -16.93
CA TRP A 45 27.47 -11.23 -17.85
C TRP A 45 26.36 -11.24 -18.90
N ARG A 46 25.12 -10.88 -18.50
CA ARG A 46 23.98 -10.81 -19.40
C ARG A 46 24.26 -9.87 -20.58
N TRP A 47 24.74 -8.67 -20.29
CA TRP A 47 25.09 -7.65 -21.29
C TRP A 47 26.34 -7.96 -22.12
N THR A 48 27.34 -8.64 -21.56
CA THR A 48 28.65 -8.78 -22.25
C THR A 48 28.83 -10.08 -23.03
N ALA A 49 28.15 -11.16 -22.65
CA ALA A 49 28.51 -12.50 -23.13
C ALA A 49 27.34 -13.44 -23.44
N SER A 50 26.13 -13.12 -22.99
CA SER A 50 25.01 -14.09 -23.03
C SER A 50 23.94 -13.83 -24.10
N LEU A 51 23.94 -12.63 -24.71
CA LEU A 51 22.85 -12.23 -25.60
C LEU A 51 22.80 -13.13 -26.83
N ASN A 52 21.59 -13.55 -27.22
CA ASN A 52 21.40 -14.19 -28.51
C ASN A 52 21.42 -13.11 -29.62
N HIS A 53 22.52 -13.07 -30.38
CA HIS A 53 22.70 -12.11 -31.48
C HIS A 53 21.75 -12.38 -32.67
N ASP A 54 21.27 -13.60 -32.83
CA ASP A 54 20.30 -13.95 -33.87
C ASP A 54 18.87 -13.55 -33.50
N ALA A 55 18.62 -13.24 -32.21
CA ALA A 55 17.31 -12.90 -31.67
C ALA A 55 17.36 -11.65 -30.78
N LEU A 56 18.05 -10.59 -31.23
CA LEU A 56 18.19 -9.34 -30.46
C LEU A 56 16.84 -8.69 -30.09
N TRP A 57 15.82 -8.85 -30.93
CA TRP A 57 14.46 -8.38 -30.66
C TRP A 57 13.85 -9.01 -29.40
N PHE A 58 14.32 -10.19 -28.99
CA PHE A 58 13.91 -10.87 -27.76
C PHE A 58 14.94 -10.68 -26.64
N ALA A 59 16.23 -10.79 -26.97
CA ALA A 59 17.32 -10.69 -25.99
C ALA A 59 17.43 -9.29 -25.34
N ILE A 60 17.29 -8.21 -26.13
CA ILE A 60 17.42 -6.82 -25.65
C ILE A 60 16.30 -6.46 -24.66
N PRO A 61 15.00 -6.64 -24.98
CA PRO A 61 13.94 -6.36 -24.02
C PRO A 61 14.08 -7.16 -22.72
N LEU A 62 14.51 -8.42 -22.80
CA LEU A 62 14.70 -9.25 -21.61
C LEU A 62 15.82 -8.73 -20.72
N VAL A 63 17.00 -8.41 -21.27
CA VAL A 63 18.11 -7.92 -20.44
C VAL A 63 17.84 -6.52 -19.86
N ILE A 64 17.08 -5.67 -20.56
CA ILE A 64 16.59 -4.40 -20.02
C ILE A 64 15.63 -4.67 -18.85
N ALA A 65 14.66 -5.59 -19.02
CA ALA A 65 13.73 -5.98 -17.98
C ALA A 65 14.45 -6.53 -16.73
N GLU A 66 15.45 -7.40 -16.90
CA GLU A 66 16.29 -7.91 -15.83
C GLU A 66 17.08 -6.81 -15.12
N THR A 67 17.61 -5.84 -15.89
CA THR A 67 18.34 -4.69 -15.33
C THR A 67 17.43 -3.80 -14.49
N LEU A 68 16.22 -3.49 -14.97
CA LEU A 68 15.24 -2.68 -14.23
C LEU A 68 14.74 -3.39 -12.96
N ALA A 69 14.50 -4.70 -13.05
CA ALA A 69 14.17 -5.52 -11.89
C ALA A 69 15.31 -5.56 -10.88
N TYR A 70 16.57 -5.63 -11.33
CA TYR A 70 17.75 -5.58 -10.45
C TYR A 70 17.91 -4.22 -9.76
N VAL A 71 17.65 -3.09 -10.44
CA VAL A 71 17.55 -1.78 -9.79
C VAL A 71 16.46 -1.78 -8.70
N GLY A 72 15.32 -2.41 -8.99
CA GLY A 72 14.25 -2.63 -8.02
C GLY A 72 14.69 -3.44 -6.80
N LEU A 73 15.50 -4.49 -7.00
CA LEU A 73 16.09 -5.29 -5.92
C LEU A 73 17.04 -4.47 -5.04
N VAL A 74 17.88 -3.61 -5.63
CA VAL A 74 18.77 -2.70 -4.88
C VAL A 74 17.95 -1.73 -4.02
N LEU A 75 16.92 -1.10 -4.60
CA LEU A 75 16.02 -0.19 -3.89
C LEU A 75 15.24 -0.89 -2.77
N PHE A 76 14.72 -2.09 -3.05
CA PHE A 76 14.03 -2.90 -2.05
C PHE A 76 14.97 -3.31 -0.91
N THR A 77 16.21 -3.70 -1.22
CA THR A 77 17.23 -4.00 -0.22
C THR A 77 17.52 -2.79 0.66
N PHE A 78 17.65 -1.60 0.06
CA PHE A 78 17.81 -0.37 0.83
C PHE A 78 16.60 -0.10 1.75
N ASN A 79 15.37 -0.29 1.25
CA ASN A 79 14.17 -0.12 2.05
C ASN A 79 14.09 -1.08 3.25
N LEU A 80 14.65 -2.28 3.11
CA LEU A 80 14.68 -3.29 4.16
C LEU A 80 15.94 -3.23 5.03
N TRP A 81 16.82 -2.24 4.83
CA TRP A 81 18.19 -2.23 5.38
C TRP A 81 18.29 -2.37 6.89
N ARG A 82 17.40 -1.70 7.62
CA ARG A 82 17.48 -1.59 9.07
C ARG A 82 16.11 -1.45 9.70
N THR A 83 15.89 -2.18 10.79
CA THR A 83 14.73 -1.97 11.66
C THR A 83 15.17 -1.13 12.85
N ARG A 84 14.59 0.07 13.01
CA ARG A 84 14.82 0.92 14.18
C ARG A 84 13.53 1.61 14.54
N ASP A 85 12.82 1.05 15.52
CA ASP A 85 11.60 1.66 16.03
C ASP A 85 11.92 2.90 16.85
N VAL A 86 11.05 3.89 16.76
CA VAL A 86 11.11 5.05 17.65
C VAL A 86 10.56 4.60 19.01
N PRO A 87 11.32 4.78 20.12
CA PRO A 87 10.84 4.39 21.44
C PRO A 87 9.57 5.15 21.80
N MET A 88 8.55 4.41 22.25
CA MET A 88 7.34 4.99 22.81
C MET A 88 7.69 5.79 24.07
N ARG A 89 7.24 7.04 24.14
CA ARG A 89 7.44 7.92 25.31
C ARG A 89 6.14 8.03 26.09
N ALA A 90 6.22 8.46 27.35
CA ALA A 90 5.04 8.76 28.13
C ALA A 90 4.19 9.85 27.45
N PRO A 91 2.86 9.73 27.44
CA PRO A 91 1.98 10.74 26.88
C PRO A 91 2.23 12.13 27.51
N PRO A 92 2.16 13.23 26.75
CA PRO A 92 2.29 14.59 27.27
C PRO A 92 1.13 14.94 28.22
N ARG A 93 1.42 15.62 29.33
CA ARG A 93 0.38 16.10 30.26
C ARG A 93 -0.30 17.36 29.73
N THR A 94 0.49 18.22 29.10
CA THR A 94 0.06 19.52 28.59
C THR A 94 0.56 19.70 27.16
N VAL A 95 -0.07 20.60 26.42
CA VAL A 95 0.36 20.92 25.04
C VAL A 95 1.78 21.48 24.99
N GLY A 96 2.22 22.23 26.02
CA GLY A 96 3.56 22.81 26.12
C GLY A 96 4.68 21.76 26.06
N GLU A 97 4.44 20.53 26.53
CA GLU A 97 5.40 19.42 26.46
C GLU A 97 5.60 18.87 25.04
N THR A 98 4.81 19.33 24.07
CA THR A 98 4.90 18.94 22.64
C THR A 98 5.35 20.10 21.74
N SER A 99 5.49 21.31 22.31
CA SER A 99 5.91 22.50 21.58
C SER A 99 7.43 22.65 21.59
N ALA A 100 7.97 23.26 20.53
CA ALA A 100 9.35 23.74 20.53
C ALA A 100 9.54 24.91 21.51
N GLU A 101 8.45 25.64 21.80
CA GLU A 101 8.42 26.84 22.63
C GLU A 101 7.33 26.69 23.71
N PRO A 102 7.61 25.98 24.82
CA PRO A 102 6.61 25.61 25.82
C PRO A 102 5.91 26.82 26.48
N GLY A 103 6.59 27.97 26.57
CA GLY A 103 6.09 29.17 27.22
C GLY A 103 4.93 29.85 26.49
N GLU A 104 4.76 29.65 25.18
CA GLU A 104 3.71 30.29 24.38
C GLU A 104 2.34 29.59 24.48
N TRP A 105 2.35 28.26 24.65
CA TRP A 105 1.13 27.43 24.54
C TRP A 105 0.49 27.10 25.90
N GLY A 106 1.20 27.42 26.99
CA GLY A 106 0.76 27.23 28.36
C GLY A 106 0.65 25.77 28.80
N GLU A 107 0.22 25.58 30.05
CA GLU A 107 0.07 24.26 30.68
C GLU A 107 -1.33 23.66 30.51
N ARG A 108 -2.06 24.06 29.46
CA ARG A 108 -3.42 23.53 29.23
C ARG A 108 -3.39 22.06 28.79
N PRO A 109 -4.49 21.31 29.03
CA PRO A 109 -4.69 19.99 28.45
C PRO A 109 -4.47 19.98 26.93
N VAL A 110 -3.99 18.84 26.43
CA VAL A 110 -3.89 18.57 25.00
C VAL A 110 -5.31 18.49 24.41
N ALA A 111 -5.54 19.13 23.27
CA ALA A 111 -6.79 19.02 22.53
C ALA A 111 -6.61 18.09 21.32
N VAL A 112 -7.52 17.14 21.14
CA VAL A 112 -7.50 16.13 20.07
C VAL A 112 -8.85 16.11 19.35
N ASP A 113 -8.83 16.39 18.06
CA ASP A 113 -9.99 16.19 17.19
C ASP A 113 -9.91 14.80 16.55
N VAL A 114 -10.94 13.97 16.72
CA VAL A 114 -11.09 12.70 16.00
C VAL A 114 -12.02 12.90 14.82
N PHE A 115 -11.48 12.80 13.61
CA PHE A 115 -12.21 12.95 12.36
C PHE A 115 -12.59 11.59 11.80
N ILE A 116 -13.89 11.30 11.78
CA ILE A 116 -14.47 10.10 11.15
C ILE A 116 -15.08 10.52 9.81
N THR A 117 -14.40 10.18 8.72
CA THR A 117 -14.83 10.54 7.36
C THR A 117 -15.80 9.52 6.78
N THR A 118 -16.91 9.97 6.21
CA THR A 118 -17.92 9.10 5.60
C THR A 118 -18.57 9.75 4.38
N TYR A 119 -19.05 8.94 3.44
CA TYR A 119 -19.75 9.36 2.24
C TYR A 119 -21.05 8.59 2.01
N ASN A 120 -20.98 7.26 1.97
CA ASN A 120 -22.11 6.37 1.71
C ASN A 120 -22.12 5.11 2.59
N GLU A 121 -21.24 5.04 3.58
CA GLU A 121 -21.19 3.92 4.53
C GLU A 121 -22.39 3.92 5.46
N ASP A 122 -22.88 2.74 5.82
CA ASP A 122 -24.01 2.55 6.72
C ASP A 122 -23.85 3.34 8.03
N GLU A 123 -24.89 4.06 8.45
CA GLU A 123 -24.83 4.96 9.60
C GLU A 123 -24.59 4.20 10.92
N GLU A 124 -25.08 2.97 11.06
CA GLU A 124 -24.83 2.14 12.24
C GLU A 124 -23.41 1.57 12.25
N LEU A 125 -22.83 1.29 11.08
CA LEU A 125 -21.38 1.03 10.98
C LEU A 125 -20.57 2.23 11.46
N VAL A 126 -20.89 3.44 11.00
CA VAL A 126 -20.22 4.67 11.45
C VAL A 126 -20.42 4.89 12.96
N ARG A 127 -21.61 4.56 13.50
CA ARG A 127 -21.90 4.62 14.93
C ARG A 127 -20.95 3.76 15.77
N LEU A 128 -20.56 2.58 15.28
CA LEU A 128 -19.57 1.74 15.97
C LEU A 128 -18.22 2.47 16.08
N SER A 129 -17.77 3.11 15.01
CA SER A 129 -16.53 3.91 15.01
C SER A 129 -16.62 5.11 15.95
N ILE A 130 -17.77 5.80 16.00
CA ILE A 130 -18.02 6.91 16.94
C ILE A 130 -17.90 6.42 18.39
N ARG A 131 -18.56 5.31 18.72
CA ARG A 131 -18.54 4.75 20.08
C ARG A 131 -17.16 4.29 20.50
N ASP A 132 -16.39 3.72 19.59
CA ASP A 132 -15.02 3.29 19.85
C ASP A 132 -14.10 4.51 20.08
N ALA A 133 -14.27 5.58 19.29
CA ALA A 133 -13.55 6.85 19.49
C ALA A 133 -13.87 7.52 20.84
N LYS A 134 -15.12 7.45 21.31
CA LYS A 134 -15.52 7.98 22.64
C LYS A 134 -14.90 7.21 23.82
N ARG A 135 -14.39 5.99 23.58
CA ARG A 135 -13.75 5.16 24.62
C ARG A 135 -12.23 5.30 24.65
N LEU A 136 -11.65 6.21 23.88
CA LEU A 136 -10.23 6.53 23.96
C LEU A 136 -9.86 6.91 25.40
N ALA A 137 -8.85 6.23 25.92
CA ALA A 137 -8.32 6.43 27.26
C ALA A 137 -7.06 7.29 27.19
N TYR A 138 -6.90 8.17 28.18
CA TYR A 138 -5.71 8.97 28.34
C TYR A 138 -5.43 9.17 29.84
N PRO A 139 -4.18 9.04 30.31
CA PRO A 139 -3.87 9.07 31.74
C PRO A 139 -3.87 10.49 32.34
N HIS A 140 -4.11 11.52 31.52
CA HIS A 140 -4.10 12.92 31.92
C HIS A 140 -5.40 13.60 31.43
N PRO A 141 -5.76 14.79 31.95
CA PRO A 141 -6.83 15.58 31.35
C PRO A 141 -6.55 15.83 29.87
N VAL A 142 -7.54 15.57 29.01
CA VAL A 142 -7.48 15.76 27.56
C VAL A 142 -8.82 16.34 27.09
N ASP A 143 -8.76 17.26 26.14
CA ASP A 143 -9.94 17.77 25.45
C ASP A 143 -10.13 16.96 24.15
N LEU A 144 -10.94 15.90 24.24
CA LEU A 144 -11.20 14.98 23.13
C LEU A 144 -12.54 15.32 22.48
N ARG A 145 -12.52 15.61 21.17
CA ARG A 145 -13.71 15.99 20.40
C ARG A 145 -13.86 15.06 19.20
N VAL A 146 -15.01 14.41 19.08
CA VAL A 146 -15.30 13.51 17.96
C VAL A 146 -16.16 14.25 16.94
N HIS A 147 -15.74 14.20 15.66
CA HIS A 147 -16.40 14.86 14.55
C HIS A 147 -16.67 13.86 13.42
N VAL A 148 -17.94 13.75 13.02
CA VAL A 148 -18.37 13.02 11.83
C VAL A 148 -18.33 13.97 10.64
N LEU A 149 -17.50 13.64 9.65
CA LEU A 149 -17.30 14.43 8.44
C LEU A 149 -18.03 13.76 7.27
N ASP A 150 -19.25 14.21 6.98
CA ASP A 150 -20.14 13.53 6.04
C ASP A 150 -20.24 14.26 4.68
N ASP A 151 -19.52 13.72 3.68
CA ASP A 151 -19.56 14.19 2.28
C ASP A 151 -20.83 13.71 1.54
N GLY A 152 -21.63 12.84 2.17
CA GLY A 152 -22.93 12.38 1.67
C GLY A 152 -24.08 13.34 1.97
N ARG A 153 -23.91 14.27 2.93
CA ARG A 153 -24.95 15.20 3.41
C ARG A 153 -26.23 14.49 3.83
N ARG A 154 -26.10 13.38 4.55
CA ARG A 154 -27.19 12.48 4.90
C ARG A 154 -27.87 12.95 6.19
N PRO A 155 -29.18 13.25 6.17
CA PRO A 155 -29.92 13.63 7.38
C PRO A 155 -29.88 12.55 8.47
N VAL A 156 -29.89 11.27 8.07
CA VAL A 156 -29.82 10.13 9.00
C VAL A 156 -28.47 10.12 9.73
N MET A 157 -27.36 10.36 9.03
CA MET A 157 -26.04 10.43 9.65
C MET A 157 -25.94 11.59 10.65
N LYS A 158 -26.58 12.73 10.36
CA LYS A 158 -26.67 13.83 11.33
C LYS A 158 -27.43 13.40 12.59
N GLN A 159 -28.56 12.73 12.44
CA GLN A 159 -29.33 12.20 13.57
C GLN A 159 -28.49 11.25 14.43
N VAL A 160 -27.74 10.32 13.81
CA VAL A 160 -26.84 9.42 14.54
C VAL A 160 -25.76 10.19 15.31
N ALA A 161 -25.18 11.23 14.72
CA ALA A 161 -24.20 12.08 15.41
C ALA A 161 -24.82 12.81 16.61
N ASP A 162 -26.03 13.37 16.45
CA ASP A 162 -26.78 14.03 17.52
C ASP A 162 -27.12 13.05 18.66
N GLU A 163 -27.56 11.83 18.34
CA GLU A 163 -27.86 10.76 19.30
C GLU A 163 -26.62 10.29 20.08
N GLU A 164 -25.46 10.19 19.43
CA GLU A 164 -24.19 9.84 20.08
C GLU A 164 -23.54 11.06 20.78
N GLY A 165 -24.11 12.26 20.65
CA GLY A 165 -23.61 13.48 21.27
C GLY A 165 -22.24 13.92 20.72
N VAL A 166 -22.03 13.76 19.41
CA VAL A 166 -20.78 14.15 18.72
C VAL A 166 -21.06 15.20 17.65
N HIS A 167 -20.01 15.85 17.14
CA HIS A 167 -20.17 16.92 16.15
C HIS A 167 -20.42 16.35 14.75
N TYR A 168 -21.36 16.95 14.01
CA TYR A 168 -21.61 16.67 12.61
C TYR A 168 -21.12 17.83 11.73
N ILE A 169 -20.25 17.54 10.77
CA ILE A 169 -19.72 18.50 9.81
C ILE A 169 -20.01 17.99 8.40
N SER A 170 -20.55 18.86 7.56
CA SER A 170 -20.76 18.61 6.13
C SER A 170 -20.37 19.85 5.33
N ARG A 171 -20.35 19.74 4.00
CA ARG A 171 -19.99 20.82 3.07
C ARG A 171 -20.80 20.79 1.79
N SER A 172 -20.83 21.92 1.10
CA SER A 172 -21.64 22.13 -0.11
C SER A 172 -21.11 21.44 -1.37
N SER A 173 -19.80 21.19 -1.45
CA SER A 173 -19.15 20.55 -2.60
C SER A 173 -18.21 19.42 -2.18
N ASN A 174 -17.99 18.45 -3.06
CA ASN A 174 -17.07 17.31 -2.81
C ASN A 174 -15.70 17.51 -3.48
N ILE A 175 -15.29 18.78 -3.69
CA ILE A 175 -13.98 19.12 -4.26
C ILE A 175 -12.88 18.55 -3.37
N GLY A 176 -11.88 17.91 -3.96
CA GLY A 176 -10.77 17.31 -3.20
C GLY A 176 -11.11 16.03 -2.44
N PHE A 177 -12.30 15.44 -2.64
CA PHE A 177 -12.71 14.18 -1.99
C PHE A 177 -12.46 14.20 -0.47
N LYS A 178 -11.94 13.12 0.11
CA LYS A 178 -11.59 13.02 1.53
C LYS A 178 -10.66 14.15 1.99
N ALA A 179 -9.63 14.51 1.21
CA ALA A 179 -8.71 15.59 1.56
C ALA A 179 -9.43 16.95 1.73
N GLY A 180 -10.39 17.22 0.85
CA GLY A 180 -11.23 18.41 0.94
C GLY A 180 -12.18 18.38 2.14
N ASN A 181 -12.69 17.20 2.50
CA ASN A 181 -13.54 17.03 3.68
C ASN A 181 -12.74 17.31 4.98
N LEU A 182 -11.52 16.77 5.07
CA LEU A 182 -10.58 17.07 6.16
C LEU A 182 -10.25 18.56 6.22
N ARG A 183 -9.97 19.21 5.07
CA ARG A 183 -9.73 20.65 4.98
C ARG A 183 -10.90 21.47 5.51
N ASN A 184 -12.13 21.13 5.12
CA ASN A 184 -13.35 21.81 5.61
C ASN A 184 -13.49 21.67 7.13
N ALA A 185 -13.27 20.47 7.67
CA ALA A 185 -13.30 20.25 9.12
C ALA A 185 -12.22 21.05 9.86
N MET A 186 -11.03 21.18 9.29
CA MET A 186 -9.94 21.94 9.89
C MET A 186 -10.26 23.43 10.03
N GLU A 187 -11.14 24.00 9.21
CA GLU A 187 -11.60 25.40 9.32
C GLU A 187 -12.60 25.61 10.47
N LEU A 188 -13.26 24.54 10.90
CA LEU A 188 -14.32 24.57 11.92
C LEU A 188 -13.86 24.03 13.27
N THR A 189 -12.62 23.57 13.38
CA THR A 189 -12.08 22.86 14.55
C THR A 189 -10.68 23.37 14.92
N SER A 190 -10.28 23.15 16.17
CA SER A 190 -9.12 23.83 16.76
C SER A 190 -8.22 22.94 17.63
N GLY A 191 -8.35 21.61 17.57
CA GLY A 191 -7.53 20.68 18.34
C GLY A 191 -6.05 20.72 17.94
N ASP A 192 -5.14 20.46 18.87
CA ASP A 192 -3.70 20.46 18.61
C ASP A 192 -3.29 19.32 17.68
N PHE A 193 -3.96 18.18 17.86
CA PHE A 193 -3.76 16.97 17.09
C PHE A 193 -5.06 16.52 16.43
N ILE A 194 -4.91 15.86 15.27
CA ILE A 194 -6.01 15.34 14.47
C ILE A 194 -5.82 13.84 14.30
N VAL A 195 -6.77 13.04 14.77
CA VAL A 195 -6.86 11.61 14.46
C VAL A 195 -7.71 11.44 13.22
N ILE A 196 -7.20 10.75 12.20
CA ILE A 196 -7.92 10.49 10.96
C ILE A 196 -8.43 9.05 10.92
N CYS A 197 -9.73 8.91 10.74
CA CYS A 197 -10.46 7.65 10.64
C CYS A 197 -11.26 7.60 9.33
N ASP A 198 -11.21 6.46 8.66
CA ASP A 198 -12.28 6.08 7.72
C ASP A 198 -13.54 5.71 8.51
N ALA A 199 -14.68 5.63 7.83
CA ALA A 199 -15.97 5.28 8.42
C ALA A 199 -15.94 3.95 9.20
N ASP A 200 -15.14 2.97 8.75
CA ASP A 200 -14.96 1.65 9.35
C ASP A 200 -13.71 1.53 10.24
N THR A 201 -13.01 2.65 10.50
CA THR A 201 -11.85 2.68 11.41
C THR A 201 -12.30 2.73 12.86
N ARG A 202 -12.20 1.59 13.54
CA ARG A 202 -12.54 1.43 14.95
C ARG A 202 -11.28 1.48 15.81
N LEU A 203 -11.10 2.58 16.55
CA LEU A 203 -9.92 2.82 17.39
C LEU A 203 -9.95 1.96 18.66
N PHE A 204 -8.79 1.46 19.09
CA PHE A 204 -8.66 0.87 20.42
C PHE A 204 -8.54 1.95 21.50
N PRO A 205 -8.98 1.69 22.74
CA PRO A 205 -8.89 2.66 23.83
C PRO A 205 -7.48 3.24 24.05
N THR A 206 -6.45 2.45 23.74
CA THR A 206 -5.03 2.81 23.92
C THR A 206 -4.45 3.72 22.84
N PHE A 207 -5.18 4.01 21.75
CA PHE A 207 -4.63 4.66 20.56
C PHE A 207 -3.91 5.97 20.88
N ILE A 208 -4.56 6.91 21.58
CA ILE A 208 -3.97 8.22 21.88
C ILE A 208 -2.92 8.14 23.00
N GLU A 209 -3.07 7.21 23.95
CA GLU A 209 -2.07 6.96 25.00
C GLU A 209 -0.73 6.50 24.41
N HIS A 210 -0.77 5.55 23.47
CA HIS A 210 0.41 4.98 22.84
C HIS A 210 1.04 5.85 21.75
N THR A 211 0.30 6.83 21.20
CA THR A 211 0.78 7.65 20.07
C THR A 211 1.16 9.08 20.43
N LEU A 212 0.47 9.74 21.38
CA LEU A 212 0.74 11.16 21.67
C LEU A 212 2.14 11.42 22.22
N GLY A 213 2.75 10.45 22.90
CA GLY A 213 4.11 10.56 23.44
C GLY A 213 5.18 10.87 22.39
N TYR A 214 4.98 10.48 21.13
CA TYR A 214 5.93 10.76 20.05
C TYR A 214 6.03 12.26 19.71
N PHE A 215 4.97 13.03 19.91
CA PHE A 215 4.93 14.47 19.63
C PHE A 215 5.67 15.32 20.66
N ARG A 216 6.23 14.72 21.72
CA ARG A 216 7.25 15.38 22.55
C ARG A 216 8.49 15.77 21.73
N ASP A 217 8.72 15.14 20.58
CA ASP A 217 9.60 15.70 19.56
C ASP A 217 8.79 16.72 18.74
N PRO A 218 9.14 18.02 18.82
CA PRO A 218 8.38 19.08 18.16
C PRO A 218 8.40 18.98 16.64
N ASP A 219 9.33 18.20 16.05
CA ASP A 219 9.41 18.01 14.61
C ASP A 219 8.64 16.77 14.13
N VAL A 220 7.97 16.02 15.01
CA VAL A 220 7.08 14.93 14.56
C VAL A 220 5.77 15.52 14.04
N ALA A 221 5.51 15.30 12.75
CA ALA A 221 4.31 15.77 12.07
C ALA A 221 3.16 14.76 12.16
N TRP A 222 3.42 13.46 12.08
CA TRP A 222 2.41 12.43 12.27
C TRP A 222 2.97 11.12 12.82
N VAL A 223 2.07 10.34 13.40
CA VAL A 223 2.28 8.96 13.80
C VAL A 223 1.26 8.08 13.08
N GLN A 224 1.75 7.12 12.29
CA GLN A 224 0.95 6.07 11.66
C GLN A 224 0.90 4.85 12.59
N THR A 225 -0.24 4.16 12.63
CA THR A 225 -0.36 2.82 13.24
C THR A 225 -0.70 1.78 12.16
N PRO A 226 -0.39 0.49 12.33
CA PRO A 226 -0.77 -0.54 11.38
C PRO A 226 -2.29 -0.66 11.28
N GLN A 227 -2.78 -0.78 10.05
CA GLN A 227 -4.19 -1.06 9.78
C GLN A 227 -4.39 -2.57 9.88
N TRP A 228 -5.37 -3.02 10.67
CA TRP A 228 -5.65 -4.43 10.86
C TRP A 228 -7.07 -4.77 10.42
N PHE A 229 -7.17 -5.64 9.41
CA PHE A 229 -8.44 -6.22 8.99
C PHE A 229 -8.76 -7.44 9.84
N TYR A 230 -9.77 -7.32 10.70
CA TYR A 230 -10.12 -8.35 11.68
C TYR A 230 -11.12 -9.36 11.11
N ASP A 231 -11.74 -9.05 9.98
CA ASP A 231 -12.78 -9.81 9.29
C ASP A 231 -12.23 -10.82 8.27
N LEU A 232 -10.90 -10.95 8.16
CA LEU A 232 -10.28 -11.88 7.20
C LEU A 232 -10.64 -13.35 7.51
N PRO A 233 -11.10 -14.13 6.51
CA PRO A 233 -11.28 -15.55 6.66
C PRO A 233 -9.94 -16.24 6.97
N GLU A 234 -9.86 -16.93 8.11
CA GLU A 234 -8.65 -17.68 8.48
C GLU A 234 -8.50 -18.97 7.67
N GLY A 235 -9.60 -19.51 7.15
CA GLY A 235 -9.65 -20.81 6.50
C GLY A 235 -9.46 -21.99 7.46
N GLU A 236 -9.86 -23.16 6.99
CA GLU A 236 -9.73 -24.44 7.69
C GLU A 236 -8.39 -25.11 7.35
N ARG A 237 -7.79 -25.83 8.32
CA ARG A 237 -6.54 -26.56 8.05
C ARG A 237 -6.77 -27.73 7.09
N LEU A 238 -5.81 -28.00 6.21
CA LEU A 238 -5.92 -29.05 5.20
C LEU A 238 -6.28 -30.44 5.75
N PRO A 239 -5.75 -30.92 6.89
CA PRO A 239 -6.19 -32.18 7.50
C PRO A 239 -7.66 -32.20 7.88
N GLN A 240 -8.21 -31.09 8.36
CA GLN A 240 -9.61 -31.01 8.78
C GLN A 240 -10.51 -30.96 7.54
N TRP A 241 -10.15 -30.13 6.55
CA TRP A 241 -10.84 -30.04 5.28
C TRP A 241 -10.87 -31.38 4.53
N LEU A 242 -9.72 -32.05 4.38
CA LEU A 242 -9.65 -33.39 3.80
C LEU A 242 -10.38 -34.42 4.67
N GLY A 243 -10.34 -34.26 5.98
CA GLY A 243 -11.02 -35.13 6.92
C GLY A 243 -12.54 -35.13 6.78
N ARG A 244 -13.13 -33.97 6.46
CA ARG A 244 -14.57 -33.85 6.18
C ARG A 244 -14.97 -34.56 4.89
N ARG A 245 -14.09 -34.61 3.88
CA ARG A 245 -14.37 -35.20 2.56
C ARG A 245 -13.98 -36.67 2.43
N LEU A 246 -12.89 -37.09 3.09
CA LEU A 246 -12.24 -38.39 2.91
C LEU A 246 -12.02 -39.14 4.25
N GLY A 247 -12.65 -38.69 5.34
CA GLY A 247 -12.55 -39.34 6.65
C GLY A 247 -11.13 -39.35 7.23
N ASP A 248 -10.81 -40.37 8.03
CA ASP A 248 -9.51 -40.46 8.72
C ASP A 248 -8.31 -40.59 7.77
N ALA A 249 -8.49 -41.23 6.61
CA ALA A 249 -7.48 -41.28 5.56
C ALA A 249 -7.14 -39.88 5.03
N GLY A 250 -8.16 -39.03 4.83
CA GLY A 250 -8.01 -37.62 4.48
C GLY A 250 -7.26 -36.81 5.53
N ARG A 251 -7.59 -37.00 6.82
CA ARG A 251 -6.86 -36.36 7.93
C ARG A 251 -5.39 -36.77 7.95
N GLY A 252 -5.13 -38.06 7.76
CA GLY A 252 -3.77 -38.61 7.68
C GLY A 252 -2.98 -37.97 6.54
N LEU A 253 -3.54 -37.96 5.32
CA LEU A 253 -2.93 -37.34 4.15
C LEU A 253 -2.65 -35.86 4.37
N GLY A 254 -3.63 -35.11 4.88
CA GLY A 254 -3.45 -33.69 5.15
C GLY A 254 -2.33 -33.41 6.15
N ARG A 255 -2.17 -34.24 7.19
CA ARG A 255 -1.05 -34.08 8.15
C ARG A 255 0.30 -34.35 7.50
N VAL A 256 0.38 -35.33 6.60
CA VAL A 256 1.61 -35.62 5.84
C VAL A 256 1.96 -34.45 4.94
N VAL A 257 0.98 -33.92 4.19
CA VAL A 257 1.19 -32.75 3.32
C VAL A 257 1.63 -31.55 4.15
N GLU A 258 0.97 -31.25 5.28
CA GLU A 258 1.37 -30.11 6.12
C GLU A 258 2.75 -30.28 6.75
N ARG A 259 3.21 -31.51 6.99
CA ARG A 259 4.56 -31.78 7.50
C ARG A 259 5.64 -31.53 6.45
N LEU A 260 5.32 -31.74 5.16
CA LEU A 260 6.25 -31.56 4.05
C LEU A 260 6.24 -30.11 3.50
N ALA A 261 5.05 -29.54 3.33
CA ALA A 261 4.85 -28.26 2.65
C ALA A 261 4.55 -27.09 3.61
N GLY A 262 4.46 -27.36 4.92
CA GLY A 262 4.03 -26.38 5.92
C GLY A 262 2.50 -26.31 6.06
N LYS A 263 2.02 -25.46 6.98
CA LYS A 263 0.59 -25.34 7.27
C LYS A 263 -0.18 -24.84 6.03
N VAL A 264 -1.17 -25.61 5.58
CA VAL A 264 -2.02 -25.26 4.44
C VAL A 264 -3.42 -24.98 4.95
N ARG A 265 -3.94 -23.79 4.66
CA ARG A 265 -5.30 -23.38 5.04
C ARG A 265 -6.16 -23.18 3.80
N ILE A 266 -7.28 -23.88 3.74
CA ILE A 266 -8.26 -23.82 2.65
C ILE A 266 -9.37 -22.85 3.05
N GLY A 267 -9.81 -21.97 2.14
CA GLY A 267 -10.81 -20.94 2.44
C GLY A 267 -10.26 -19.74 3.22
N ARG A 268 -8.94 -19.57 3.27
CA ARG A 268 -8.32 -18.32 3.75
C ARG A 268 -8.61 -17.17 2.77
N ASP A 269 -8.49 -15.93 3.24
CA ASP A 269 -8.57 -14.73 2.41
C ASP A 269 -7.84 -14.90 1.06
N PRO A 270 -8.56 -14.82 -0.08
CA PRO A 270 -7.95 -14.99 -1.40
C PRO A 270 -7.39 -13.68 -1.97
N PHE A 271 -7.71 -12.53 -1.37
CA PHE A 271 -7.40 -11.20 -1.91
C PHE A 271 -6.06 -10.64 -1.43
N VAL A 272 -5.38 -11.34 -0.51
CA VAL A 272 -4.13 -10.86 0.09
C VAL A 272 -4.36 -9.48 0.75
N ASN A 273 -5.45 -9.40 1.52
CA ASN A 273 -5.82 -8.21 2.27
C ASN A 273 -4.96 -8.03 3.52
N ASP A 274 -4.38 -9.10 4.06
CA ASP A 274 -3.48 -9.03 5.22
C ASP A 274 -2.31 -8.06 4.95
N PRO A 275 -2.25 -6.91 5.66
CA PRO A 275 -1.27 -5.88 5.39
C PRO A 275 0.00 -6.07 6.22
N GLN A 276 0.17 -7.20 6.93
CA GLN A 276 1.31 -7.43 7.83
C GLN A 276 2.67 -7.27 7.12
N MET A 277 2.81 -7.75 5.87
CA MET A 277 4.03 -7.55 5.09
C MET A 277 4.36 -6.07 4.91
N PHE A 278 3.34 -5.25 4.70
CA PHE A 278 3.52 -3.82 4.52
C PHE A 278 3.86 -3.14 5.84
N TYR A 279 3.05 -3.30 6.89
CA TYR A 279 3.27 -2.57 8.14
C TYR A 279 4.45 -3.09 8.96
N ASP A 280 4.58 -4.40 9.15
CA ASP A 280 5.59 -4.96 10.06
C ASP A 280 6.98 -5.09 9.43
N VAL A 281 7.07 -5.16 8.10
CA VAL A 281 8.33 -5.34 7.38
C VAL A 281 8.72 -4.10 6.58
N ILE A 282 7.87 -3.67 5.63
CA ILE A 282 8.23 -2.64 4.65
C ILE A 282 8.21 -1.23 5.26
N LEU A 283 7.09 -0.83 5.86
CA LEU A 283 6.88 0.53 6.36
C LEU A 283 7.64 0.75 7.67
N ARG A 284 7.66 -0.24 8.58
CA ARG A 284 8.43 -0.18 9.84
C ARG A 284 9.91 0.06 9.62
N ARG A 285 10.50 -0.52 8.57
CA ARG A 285 11.91 -0.28 8.21
C ARG A 285 12.17 1.07 7.56
N ARG A 286 11.15 1.93 7.45
CA ARG A 286 11.32 3.35 7.12
C ARG A 286 11.46 4.24 8.35
N ASN A 287 11.22 3.71 9.56
CA ASN A 287 11.32 4.50 10.81
C ASN A 287 12.73 5.04 11.06
N TRP A 288 13.79 4.30 10.69
CA TRP A 288 15.17 4.71 10.98
C TRP A 288 15.58 6.02 10.30
N CYS A 289 14.91 6.37 9.19
CA CYS A 289 15.11 7.59 8.44
C CYS A 289 13.90 8.52 8.44
N HIS A 290 12.92 8.28 9.34
CA HIS A 290 11.68 9.08 9.42
C HIS A 290 10.98 9.21 8.07
N ALA A 291 10.79 8.09 7.37
CA ALA A 291 10.16 8.02 6.05
C ALA A 291 8.88 7.17 6.04
N ALA A 292 8.28 6.93 7.21
CA ALA A 292 7.03 6.19 7.33
C ALA A 292 5.86 7.12 6.94
N PHE A 293 5.36 6.97 5.71
CA PHE A 293 4.27 7.81 5.20
C PHE A 293 2.91 7.41 5.78
N CYS A 294 1.99 8.38 5.85
CA CYS A 294 0.61 8.19 6.26
C CYS A 294 -0.16 7.32 5.25
N CYS A 295 -1.05 6.45 5.71
CA CYS A 295 -1.86 5.53 4.90
C CYS A 295 -3.36 5.86 4.94
N GLY A 296 -3.70 7.13 5.16
CA GLY A 296 -5.06 7.66 5.06
C GLY A 296 -5.93 7.49 6.30
N ALA A 297 -5.72 6.48 7.14
CA ALA A 297 -6.47 6.28 8.38
C ALA A 297 -5.65 5.54 9.44
N GLY A 298 -6.13 5.55 10.69
CA GLY A 298 -5.42 4.96 11.84
C GLY A 298 -4.14 5.73 12.16
N SER A 299 -4.19 7.06 12.01
CA SER A 299 -3.04 7.96 12.15
C SER A 299 -3.42 9.21 12.93
N ILE A 300 -2.45 9.78 13.65
CA ILE A 300 -2.58 11.05 14.37
C ILE A 300 -1.58 12.06 13.81
N HIS A 301 -2.02 13.30 13.62
CA HIS A 301 -1.28 14.37 12.94
C HIS A 301 -1.20 15.60 13.84
N ARG A 302 -0.05 16.27 13.85
CA ARG A 302 0.14 17.60 14.45
C ARG A 302 -0.49 18.63 13.52
N ARG A 303 -1.51 19.35 14.00
CA ARG A 303 -2.21 20.37 13.19
C ARG A 303 -1.26 21.46 12.69
N GLU A 304 -0.36 21.95 13.56
CA GLU A 304 0.68 22.93 13.23
C GLU A 304 1.50 22.50 12.00
N ALA A 305 1.95 21.24 11.97
CA ALA A 305 2.79 20.74 10.88
C ALA A 305 2.06 20.76 9.53
N VAL A 306 0.84 20.23 9.53
CA VAL A 306 0.00 20.18 8.32
C VAL A 306 -0.31 21.59 7.84
N MET A 307 -0.69 22.51 8.74
CA MET A 307 -1.02 23.89 8.39
C MET A 307 0.20 24.69 7.92
N GLN A 308 1.35 24.55 8.58
CA GLN A 308 2.57 25.25 8.17
C GLN A 308 3.01 24.83 6.76
N ALA A 309 2.97 23.52 6.46
CA ALA A 309 3.29 23.01 5.13
C ALA A 309 2.27 23.48 4.07
N ALA A 310 0.99 23.56 4.45
CA ALA A 310 -0.09 24.06 3.61
C ALA A 310 0.11 25.54 3.25
N LEU A 311 0.32 26.39 4.25
CA LEU A 311 0.50 27.84 4.09
C LEU A 311 1.73 28.16 3.24
N ARG A 312 2.82 27.40 3.42
CA ARG A 312 4.02 27.53 2.58
C ARG A 312 3.74 27.13 1.13
N SER A 313 3.09 25.99 0.93
CA SER A 313 2.70 25.53 -0.42
C SER A 313 1.78 26.54 -1.10
N PHE A 314 0.85 27.12 -0.35
CA PHE A 314 -0.07 28.14 -0.80
C PHE A 314 0.68 29.41 -1.20
N ALA A 315 1.53 29.96 -0.32
CA ALA A 315 2.33 31.15 -0.62
C ALA A 315 3.20 30.98 -1.88
N LEU A 316 3.87 29.83 -2.02
CA LEU A 316 4.66 29.52 -3.22
C LEU A 316 3.80 29.43 -4.49
N ALA A 317 2.57 28.93 -4.39
CA ALA A 317 1.64 28.87 -5.52
C ALA A 317 1.12 30.27 -5.90
N VAL A 318 0.79 31.10 -4.92
CA VAL A 318 0.42 32.51 -5.10
C VAL A 318 1.53 33.27 -5.81
N ASP A 319 2.76 33.19 -5.30
CA ASP A 319 3.92 33.87 -5.88
C ASP A 319 4.18 33.40 -7.31
N LYS A 320 4.12 32.08 -7.56
CA LYS A 320 4.33 31.53 -8.89
C LYS A 320 3.30 32.05 -9.90
N GLU A 321 2.02 32.08 -9.54
CA GLU A 321 0.98 32.56 -10.45
C GLU A 321 1.07 34.07 -10.66
N ALA A 322 1.33 34.84 -9.59
CA ALA A 322 1.56 36.28 -9.69
C ALA A 322 2.75 36.62 -10.61
N THR A 323 3.89 35.94 -10.45
CA THR A 323 5.08 36.14 -11.30
C THR A 323 4.80 35.80 -12.76
N LYS A 324 3.96 34.79 -13.04
CA LYS A 324 3.59 34.45 -14.42
C LYS A 324 2.82 35.58 -15.10
N PHE A 325 1.94 36.27 -14.38
CA PHE A 325 1.25 37.46 -14.89
C PHE A 325 2.17 38.68 -14.96
N GLU A 326 3.04 38.90 -13.96
CA GLU A 326 4.04 39.98 -13.97
C GLU A 326 4.95 39.91 -15.22
N LEU A 327 5.32 38.70 -15.66
CA LEU A 327 6.11 38.47 -16.87
C LEU A 327 5.38 38.81 -18.18
N GLN A 328 4.05 38.94 -18.17
CA GLN A 328 3.26 39.31 -19.35
C GLN A 328 3.05 40.83 -19.48
N VAL A 329 3.32 41.59 -18.42
CA VAL A 329 3.22 43.06 -18.43
C VAL A 329 4.54 43.61 -18.93
N GLU A 330 4.56 44.31 -20.07
CA GLU A 330 5.79 44.87 -20.66
C GLU A 330 6.30 46.13 -19.94
N ASP A 331 5.38 46.99 -19.49
CA ASP A 331 5.69 48.24 -18.79
C ASP A 331 6.20 47.99 -17.37
N GLU A 332 7.39 48.49 -17.05
CA GLU A 332 8.06 48.23 -15.75
C GLU A 332 7.44 48.99 -14.58
N GLU A 333 6.89 50.19 -14.81
CA GLU A 333 6.23 51.00 -13.79
C GLU A 333 4.87 50.37 -13.45
N LEU A 334 4.12 50.00 -14.48
CA LEU A 334 2.85 49.28 -14.35
C LEU A 334 3.03 47.91 -13.66
N ARG A 335 4.11 47.18 -13.98
CA ARG A 335 4.43 45.87 -13.36
C ARG A 335 4.67 45.99 -11.85
N ARG A 336 5.34 47.06 -11.39
CA ARG A 336 5.57 47.30 -9.96
C ARG A 336 4.28 47.62 -9.22
N ASP A 337 3.42 48.45 -9.82
CA ASP A 337 2.15 48.84 -9.21
C ASP A 337 1.13 47.67 -9.15
N LEU A 338 1.11 46.82 -10.18
CA LEU A 338 0.20 45.66 -10.23
C LEU A 338 0.67 44.48 -9.38
N GLY A 339 1.95 44.38 -9.00
CA GLY A 339 2.48 43.20 -8.31
C GLY A 339 1.73 42.84 -7.01
N THR A 340 1.32 43.83 -6.22
CA THR A 340 0.54 43.61 -5.00
C THR A 340 -0.90 43.18 -5.30
N ALA A 341 -1.53 43.79 -6.29
CA ALA A 341 -2.88 43.45 -6.72
C ALA A 341 -2.94 42.03 -7.33
N LEU A 342 -1.96 41.66 -8.15
CA LEU A 342 -1.82 40.33 -8.76
C LEU A 342 -1.61 39.24 -7.70
N ARG A 343 -0.75 39.46 -6.70
CA ARG A 343 -0.60 38.52 -5.57
C ARG A 343 -1.90 38.38 -4.77
N THR A 344 -2.61 39.48 -4.54
CA THR A 344 -3.90 39.45 -3.83
C THR A 344 -4.94 38.66 -4.62
N GLN A 345 -5.06 38.90 -5.93
CA GLN A 345 -5.96 38.17 -6.80
C GLN A 345 -5.59 36.68 -6.87
N ALA A 346 -4.31 36.37 -7.07
CA ALA A 346 -3.83 34.99 -7.07
C ALA A 346 -4.10 34.29 -5.73
N ALA A 347 -3.99 34.99 -4.59
CA ALA A 347 -4.32 34.43 -3.28
C ALA A 347 -5.81 34.12 -3.11
N VAL A 348 -6.70 34.90 -3.73
CA VAL A 348 -8.16 34.62 -3.72
C VAL A 348 -8.50 33.40 -4.57
N GLU A 349 -7.78 33.20 -5.69
CA GLU A 349 -8.02 32.08 -6.59
C GLU A 349 -7.38 30.77 -6.13
N GLN A 350 -6.26 30.85 -5.42
CA GLN A 350 -5.59 29.67 -4.88
C GLN A 350 -6.37 29.10 -3.70
N GLU A 351 -6.45 27.76 -3.66
CA GLU A 351 -7.13 27.06 -2.58
C GLU A 351 -6.10 26.61 -1.54
N LEU A 352 -6.32 26.92 -0.26
CA LEU A 352 -5.47 26.41 0.81
C LEU A 352 -5.79 24.93 1.04
N THR A 353 -4.81 24.06 0.79
CA THR A 353 -4.95 22.60 0.90
C THR A 353 -4.03 22.02 1.99
N PRO A 354 -4.49 21.88 3.25
CA PRO A 354 -3.74 21.21 4.31
C PRO A 354 -3.38 19.76 3.97
N TYR A 355 -4.36 19.03 3.43
CA TYR A 355 -4.14 17.75 2.77
C TYR A 355 -4.26 17.95 1.26
N LYS A 356 -3.34 17.38 0.48
CA LYS A 356 -3.32 17.58 -0.98
C LYS A 356 -4.55 16.98 -1.65
N PHE A 357 -5.23 17.76 -2.51
CA PHE A 357 -6.41 17.30 -3.24
C PHE A 357 -6.02 16.33 -4.35
N HIS A 358 -5.91 15.06 -3.98
CA HIS A 358 -5.40 14.01 -4.83
C HIS A 358 -5.99 12.65 -4.41
N VAL A 359 -6.03 11.66 -5.31
CA VAL A 359 -6.57 10.30 -5.02
C VAL A 359 -5.69 9.52 -4.02
N SER A 360 -4.45 9.95 -3.86
CA SER A 360 -3.50 9.46 -2.85
C SER A 360 -3.00 10.64 -2.03
N GLU A 361 -3.94 11.34 -1.38
CA GLU A 361 -3.67 12.53 -0.56
C GLU A 361 -2.72 12.22 0.60
N ASP A 362 -2.80 11.01 1.13
CA ASP A 362 -2.10 10.52 2.30
C ASP A 362 -0.57 10.49 2.09
N ILE A 363 -0.11 9.74 1.09
CA ILE A 363 1.31 9.69 0.72
C ILE A 363 1.77 11.02 0.14
N TYR A 364 0.91 11.74 -0.59
CA TYR A 364 1.30 13.01 -1.19
C TYR A 364 1.54 14.08 -0.11
N THR A 365 0.65 14.21 0.86
CA THR A 365 0.82 15.12 2.00
C THR A 365 2.06 14.75 2.82
N SER A 366 2.31 13.44 3.00
CA SER A 366 3.54 12.95 3.64
C SER A 366 4.81 13.40 2.91
N ILE A 367 4.82 13.34 1.58
CA ILE A 367 5.94 13.79 0.74
C ILE A 367 6.15 15.30 0.89
N VAL A 368 5.07 16.08 0.90
CA VAL A 368 5.14 17.54 1.04
C VAL A 368 5.75 17.91 2.40
N LEU A 369 5.29 17.28 3.48
CA LEU A 369 5.84 17.51 4.83
C LEU A 369 7.31 17.12 4.93
N HIS A 370 7.72 15.96 4.38
CA HIS A 370 9.12 15.53 4.35
C HIS A 370 10.01 16.39 3.42
N ASN A 371 9.42 17.06 2.43
CA ASN A 371 10.10 18.03 1.57
C ASN A 371 10.15 19.45 2.18
N ASP A 372 9.58 19.69 3.36
CA ASP A 372 9.66 21.03 3.98
C ASP A 372 11.14 21.40 4.23
N PRO A 373 11.64 22.49 3.62
CA PRO A 373 13.06 22.83 3.64
C PRO A 373 13.51 23.49 4.95
N VAL A 374 12.59 23.79 5.89
CA VAL A 374 12.91 24.50 7.14
C VAL A 374 12.77 23.59 8.35
N ARG A 375 11.60 22.99 8.55
CA ARG A 375 11.34 22.13 9.72
C ARG A 375 11.84 20.70 9.52
N HIS A 376 11.95 20.22 8.28
CA HIS A 376 12.28 18.83 7.95
C HIS A 376 11.47 17.84 8.80
N TRP A 377 10.15 17.96 8.73
CA TRP A 377 9.22 17.19 9.54
C TRP A 377 9.56 15.70 9.56
N LYS A 378 9.38 15.08 10.71
CA LYS A 378 9.61 13.65 10.97
C LYS A 378 8.28 12.92 11.00
N SER A 379 8.34 11.66 10.62
CA SER A 379 7.25 10.71 10.75
C SER A 379 7.65 9.52 11.61
N VAL A 380 6.64 8.88 12.21
CA VAL A 380 6.80 7.69 13.03
C VAL A 380 5.75 6.66 12.65
N LEU A 381 6.14 5.41 12.43
CA LEU A 381 5.25 4.26 12.52
C LEU A 381 5.33 3.71 13.94
N HIS A 382 4.25 3.82 14.69
CA HIS A 382 4.08 3.07 15.93
C HIS A 382 3.85 1.60 15.56
N PRO A 383 4.61 0.63 16.10
CA PRO A 383 4.59 -0.74 15.59
C PRO A 383 3.36 -1.54 16.01
N GLN A 384 2.65 -1.18 17.09
CA GLN A 384 1.47 -1.92 17.56
C GLN A 384 0.21 -1.48 16.80
N VAL A 385 -0.68 -2.44 16.55
CA VAL A 385 -2.00 -2.18 15.99
C VAL A 385 -2.85 -1.46 17.04
N GLU A 386 -3.30 -0.25 16.73
CA GLU A 386 -4.15 0.56 17.63
C GLU A 386 -5.56 0.79 17.05
N SER A 387 -5.88 0.16 15.92
CA SER A 387 -7.21 0.23 15.30
C SER A 387 -7.53 -1.03 14.51
N LYS A 388 -8.82 -1.32 14.35
CA LYS A 388 -9.34 -2.39 13.48
C LYS A 388 -10.24 -1.82 12.39
N MET A 389 -10.25 -2.48 11.24
CA MET A 389 -10.93 -2.03 10.02
C MET A 389 -11.55 -3.22 9.27
N LEU A 390 -12.40 -2.93 8.29
CA LEU A 390 -13.01 -3.94 7.42
C LEU A 390 -12.25 -4.08 6.10
N SER A 391 -12.10 -5.32 5.64
CA SER A 391 -11.46 -5.61 4.35
C SER A 391 -12.42 -5.46 3.17
N PRO A 392 -11.92 -5.28 1.93
CA PRO A 392 -12.74 -5.43 0.73
C PRO A 392 -13.32 -6.84 0.63
N GLN A 393 -14.64 -6.93 0.40
CA GLN A 393 -15.38 -8.20 0.42
C GLN A 393 -15.46 -8.91 -0.94
N ASP A 394 -15.10 -8.25 -2.04
CA ASP A 394 -15.17 -8.79 -3.39
C ASP A 394 -14.01 -8.33 -4.29
N LEU A 395 -13.79 -9.05 -5.38
CA LEU A 395 -12.65 -8.80 -6.28
C LEU A 395 -12.74 -7.44 -6.97
N LEU A 396 -13.93 -6.96 -7.34
CA LEU A 396 -14.08 -5.70 -8.06
C LEU A 396 -13.70 -4.53 -7.15
N SER A 397 -14.26 -4.50 -5.94
CA SER A 397 -13.96 -3.50 -4.92
C SER A 397 -12.47 -3.47 -4.58
N TRP A 398 -11.88 -4.66 -4.41
CA TRP A 398 -10.45 -4.83 -4.19
C TRP A 398 -9.60 -4.30 -5.36
N MET A 399 -9.94 -4.62 -6.62
CA MET A 399 -9.20 -4.16 -7.81
C MET A 399 -9.29 -2.65 -7.99
N ILE A 400 -10.46 -2.03 -7.71
CA ILE A 400 -10.65 -0.58 -7.74
C ILE A 400 -9.71 0.11 -6.75
N GLN A 401 -9.59 -0.43 -5.54
CA GLN A 401 -8.70 0.12 -4.50
C GLN A 401 -7.23 0.03 -4.94
N ARG A 402 -6.77 -1.12 -5.44
CA ARG A 402 -5.40 -1.29 -5.94
C ARG A 402 -5.09 -0.40 -7.14
N PHE A 403 -6.06 -0.21 -8.05
CA PHE A 403 -5.93 0.71 -9.17
C PHE A 403 -5.76 2.16 -8.71
N LYS A 404 -6.51 2.61 -7.69
CA LYS A 404 -6.35 3.95 -7.10
C LYS A 404 -4.95 4.15 -6.52
N TYR A 405 -4.44 3.16 -5.78
CA TYR A 405 -3.11 3.23 -5.18
C TYR A 405 -1.99 3.29 -6.21
N ALA A 406 -2.03 2.41 -7.22
CA ALA A 406 -1.06 2.42 -8.31
C ALA A 406 -1.12 3.71 -9.11
N GLY A 407 -2.34 4.10 -9.50
CA GLY A 407 -2.57 5.26 -10.33
C GLY A 407 -2.17 6.58 -9.66
N GLY A 408 -2.61 6.80 -8.42
CA GLY A 408 -2.26 8.02 -7.69
C GLY A 408 -0.77 8.10 -7.39
N THR A 409 -0.13 6.99 -7.02
CA THR A 409 1.33 6.97 -6.80
C THR A 409 2.10 7.31 -8.08
N LEU A 410 1.69 6.76 -9.22
CA LEU A 410 2.30 7.04 -10.52
C LEU A 410 2.03 8.49 -10.99
N ASP A 411 0.85 9.04 -10.70
CA ASP A 411 0.51 10.43 -11.01
C ASP A 411 1.45 11.41 -10.29
N ILE A 412 1.65 11.21 -8.98
CA ILE A 412 2.60 11.98 -8.17
C ILE A 412 4.02 11.86 -8.75
N ALA A 413 4.47 10.63 -9.05
CA ALA A 413 5.82 10.39 -9.55
C ALA A 413 6.08 11.07 -10.90
N LEU A 414 5.14 11.00 -11.85
CA LEU A 414 5.32 11.46 -13.22
C LEU A 414 5.00 12.94 -13.43
N ARG A 415 4.01 13.49 -12.70
CA ARG A 415 3.55 14.88 -12.88
C ARG A 415 4.16 15.85 -11.88
N ASP A 416 4.21 15.47 -10.60
CA ASP A 416 4.78 16.32 -9.56
C ASP A 416 6.28 16.09 -9.40
N ASN A 417 6.75 14.86 -9.63
CA ASN A 417 8.16 14.46 -9.51
C ASN A 417 8.86 15.00 -8.25
N PRO A 418 8.31 14.73 -7.05
CA PRO A 418 8.72 15.40 -5.81
C PRO A 418 10.12 15.03 -5.34
N LEU A 419 10.72 13.97 -5.88
CA LEU A 419 12.06 13.50 -5.51
C LEU A 419 13.18 14.47 -5.94
N PHE A 420 12.92 15.34 -6.92
CA PHE A 420 13.90 16.30 -7.45
C PHE A 420 13.61 17.76 -7.05
N LYS A 421 12.48 18.02 -6.38
CA LYS A 421 12.06 19.37 -5.98
C LYS A 421 12.78 19.92 -4.73
N GLY A 422 13.54 19.08 -4.02
CA GLY A 422 14.41 19.50 -2.90
C GLY A 422 13.75 19.50 -1.53
N GLY A 423 14.57 19.54 -0.46
CA GLY A 423 14.14 19.54 0.95
C GLY A 423 14.25 18.18 1.66
N MET A 424 13.93 17.08 0.96
CA MET A 424 14.00 15.74 1.52
C MET A 424 15.41 15.14 1.54
N ARG A 425 15.76 14.47 2.65
CA ARG A 425 17.05 13.78 2.83
C ARG A 425 17.18 12.61 1.87
N LEU A 426 18.42 12.29 1.46
CA LEU A 426 18.69 11.20 0.51
C LEU A 426 18.05 9.84 0.94
N PRO A 427 18.15 9.39 2.21
CA PRO A 427 17.48 8.15 2.61
C PRO A 427 15.97 8.17 2.43
N GLN A 428 15.29 9.27 2.81
CA GLN A 428 13.84 9.42 2.61
C GLN A 428 13.50 9.39 1.13
N ARG A 429 14.30 10.08 0.30
CA ARG A 429 14.13 10.11 -1.16
C ARG A 429 14.21 8.70 -1.77
N LEU A 430 15.17 7.89 -1.31
CA LEU A 430 15.29 6.50 -1.75
C LEU A 430 14.10 5.63 -1.30
N MET A 431 13.52 5.86 -0.11
CA MET A 431 12.31 5.16 0.33
C MET A 431 11.09 5.45 -0.56
N TYR A 432 10.89 6.72 -0.92
CA TYR A 432 9.83 7.10 -1.85
C TYR A 432 10.12 6.61 -3.26
N LEU A 433 11.36 6.71 -3.73
CA LEU A 433 11.78 6.16 -5.02
C LEU A 433 11.50 4.66 -5.11
N THR A 434 11.76 3.90 -4.05
CA THR A 434 11.44 2.46 -3.98
C THR A 434 9.94 2.21 -4.19
N THR A 435 9.10 3.09 -3.64
CA THR A 435 7.63 3.01 -3.77
C THR A 435 7.18 3.33 -5.20
N PHE A 436 7.76 4.36 -5.82
CA PHE A 436 7.43 4.72 -7.21
C PHE A 436 7.94 3.66 -8.20
N TRP A 437 9.15 3.15 -7.98
CA TRP A 437 9.77 2.14 -8.84
C TRP A 437 8.98 0.83 -8.83
N SER A 438 8.43 0.41 -7.69
CA SER A 438 7.69 -0.85 -7.61
C SER A 438 6.44 -0.85 -8.50
N TYR A 439 5.75 0.28 -8.66
CA TYR A 439 4.58 0.39 -9.54
C TYR A 439 4.93 0.40 -11.04
N LEU A 440 6.15 0.80 -11.40
CA LEU A 440 6.68 0.62 -12.77
C LEU A 440 6.99 -0.84 -13.09
N GLY A 441 6.92 -1.74 -12.10
CA GLY A 441 7.23 -3.15 -12.28
C GLY A 441 6.37 -3.90 -13.27
N CYS A 442 5.18 -3.38 -13.58
CA CYS A 442 4.36 -3.91 -14.66
C CYS A 442 5.09 -3.96 -16.01
N LEU A 443 6.04 -3.05 -16.27
CA LEU A 443 6.77 -2.97 -17.55
C LEU A 443 7.68 -4.19 -17.77
N TRP A 444 8.51 -4.53 -16.78
CA TRP A 444 9.41 -5.69 -16.89
C TRP A 444 8.73 -7.01 -16.55
N ASN A 445 7.71 -7.00 -15.67
CA ASN A 445 6.94 -8.21 -15.37
C ASN A 445 6.26 -8.77 -16.62
N VAL A 446 5.69 -7.92 -17.50
CA VAL A 446 5.12 -8.39 -18.78
C VAL A 446 6.17 -9.11 -19.62
N VAL A 447 7.41 -8.61 -19.67
CA VAL A 447 8.50 -9.27 -20.39
C VAL A 447 8.83 -10.64 -19.77
N PHE A 448 8.89 -10.74 -18.44
CA PHE A 448 9.13 -12.01 -17.74
C PHE A 448 7.98 -13.02 -17.91
N LEU A 449 6.74 -12.54 -18.02
CA LEU A 449 5.58 -13.38 -18.28
C LEU A 449 5.56 -13.90 -19.71
N LEU A 450 5.95 -13.07 -20.69
CA LEU A 450 5.95 -13.43 -22.11
C LEU A 450 7.20 -14.24 -22.52
N ALA A 451 8.34 -14.05 -21.88
CA ALA A 451 9.60 -14.72 -22.26
C ALA A 451 9.48 -16.25 -22.38
N PRO A 452 9.00 -17.01 -21.36
CA PRO A 452 8.84 -18.45 -21.51
C PRO A 452 7.78 -18.80 -22.56
N ILE A 453 6.72 -18.02 -22.71
CA ILE A 453 5.68 -18.26 -23.74
C ILE A 453 6.29 -18.16 -25.14
N ILE A 454 7.06 -17.11 -25.42
CA ILE A 454 7.74 -16.91 -26.71
C ILE A 454 8.64 -18.11 -27.02
N TYR A 455 9.47 -18.53 -26.07
CA TYR A 455 10.32 -19.70 -26.25
C TYR A 455 9.51 -20.98 -26.50
N LEU A 456 8.45 -21.22 -25.71
CA LEU A 456 7.64 -22.44 -25.81
C LEU A 456 6.97 -22.59 -27.19
N PHE A 457 6.59 -21.50 -27.86
CA PHE A 457 6.02 -21.53 -29.20
C PHE A 457 7.05 -21.45 -30.33
N THR A 458 8.15 -20.73 -30.14
CA THR A 458 9.11 -20.46 -31.24
C THR A 458 10.34 -21.34 -31.19
N GLY A 459 10.74 -21.83 -30.01
CA GLY A 459 12.04 -22.47 -29.76
C GLY A 459 13.21 -21.48 -29.68
N ILE A 460 12.96 -20.18 -29.93
CA ILE A 460 13.98 -19.15 -29.94
C ILE A 460 14.32 -18.78 -28.50
N ALA A 461 15.57 -18.97 -28.10
CA ALA A 461 16.08 -18.56 -26.80
C ALA A 461 16.55 -17.09 -26.83
N PRO A 462 16.36 -16.31 -25.74
CA PRO A 462 16.94 -14.97 -25.64
C PRO A 462 18.42 -14.99 -25.23
N LEU A 463 18.95 -16.18 -24.95
CA LEU A 463 20.36 -16.43 -24.62
C LEU A 463 21.02 -17.25 -25.73
N SER A 464 22.28 -16.94 -26.03
CA SER A 464 23.08 -17.65 -27.05
C SER A 464 23.24 -19.14 -26.75
N ALA A 465 23.37 -19.52 -25.47
CA ALA A 465 23.23 -20.90 -25.00
C ALA A 465 22.94 -20.93 -23.48
N TYR A 466 22.03 -21.79 -23.04
CA TYR A 466 21.88 -22.15 -21.62
C TYR A 466 22.97 -23.16 -21.22
N SER A 467 24.20 -22.68 -21.18
CA SER A 467 25.39 -23.47 -20.84
C SER A 467 25.63 -23.52 -19.32
N GLY A 468 26.64 -24.27 -18.88
CA GLY A 468 27.08 -24.25 -17.48
C GLY A 468 27.37 -22.84 -16.96
N ALA A 469 27.81 -21.92 -17.84
CA ALA A 469 28.03 -20.52 -17.48
C ALA A 469 26.74 -19.81 -17.05
N PHE A 470 25.61 -20.06 -17.73
CA PHE A 470 24.32 -19.51 -17.32
C PHE A 470 23.99 -19.90 -15.87
N TYR A 471 24.09 -21.20 -15.55
CA TYR A 471 23.78 -21.70 -14.22
C TYR A 471 24.74 -21.18 -13.14
N LEU A 472 26.03 -21.06 -13.47
CA LEU A 472 27.06 -20.50 -12.58
C LEU A 472 26.80 -19.03 -12.22
N HIS A 473 26.22 -18.24 -13.12
CA HIS A 473 25.86 -16.86 -12.84
C HIS A 473 24.46 -16.73 -12.21
N ALA A 474 23.46 -17.45 -12.72
CA ALA A 474 22.07 -17.29 -12.34
C ALA A 474 21.71 -17.98 -11.02
N LEU A 475 22.10 -19.25 -10.81
CA LEU A 475 21.65 -20.02 -9.65
C LEU A 475 22.15 -19.44 -8.32
N PRO A 476 23.44 -19.09 -8.15
CA PRO A 476 23.90 -18.49 -6.90
C PRO A 476 23.16 -17.18 -6.59
N PHE A 477 22.93 -16.34 -7.61
CA PHE A 477 22.18 -15.10 -7.47
C PHE A 477 20.75 -15.34 -6.99
N ILE A 478 20.01 -16.24 -7.67
CA ILE A 478 18.61 -16.56 -7.32
C ILE A 478 18.53 -17.16 -5.91
N LEU A 479 19.40 -18.13 -5.59
CA LEU A 479 19.41 -18.79 -4.28
C LEU A 479 19.69 -17.80 -3.14
N MET A 480 20.68 -16.93 -3.30
CA MET A 480 21.01 -15.93 -2.28
C MET A 480 19.91 -14.87 -2.16
N THR A 481 19.26 -14.51 -3.27
CA THR A 481 18.09 -13.62 -3.24
C THR A 481 16.94 -14.25 -2.48
N GLU A 482 16.60 -15.51 -2.76
CA GLU A 482 15.54 -16.24 -2.06
C GLU A 482 15.82 -16.41 -0.56
N LEU A 483 17.07 -16.76 -0.20
CA LEU A 483 17.50 -16.83 1.20
C LEU A 483 17.44 -15.45 1.88
N ALA A 484 17.88 -14.39 1.22
CA ALA A 484 17.78 -13.04 1.74
C ALA A 484 16.30 -12.66 1.96
N PHE A 485 15.42 -12.90 1.00
CA PHE A 485 13.98 -12.64 1.16
C PHE A 485 13.39 -13.43 2.34
N LEU A 486 13.72 -14.71 2.45
CA LEU A 486 13.22 -15.59 3.51
C LEU A 486 13.65 -15.12 4.90
N VAL A 487 14.92 -14.74 5.09
CA VAL A 487 15.41 -14.20 6.37
C VAL A 487 14.85 -12.79 6.63
N GLY A 488 14.76 -11.96 5.59
CA GLY A 488 14.31 -10.58 5.69
C GLY A 488 12.83 -10.44 6.02
N THR A 489 12.01 -11.39 5.60
CA THR A 489 10.56 -11.42 5.84
C THR A 489 10.16 -12.46 6.89
N TRP A 490 11.13 -12.95 7.67
CA TRP A 490 10.92 -14.07 8.59
C TRP A 490 9.76 -13.81 9.56
N GLY A 491 8.79 -14.73 9.55
CA GLY A 491 7.57 -14.64 10.34
C GLY A 491 6.35 -14.16 9.56
N VAL A 492 6.52 -13.70 8.32
CA VAL A 492 5.43 -13.29 7.42
C VAL A 492 5.51 -14.10 6.13
N ASN A 493 4.35 -14.43 5.55
CA ASN A 493 4.31 -15.13 4.28
C ASN A 493 4.78 -14.23 3.12
N SER A 494 5.95 -14.52 2.55
CA SER A 494 6.50 -13.75 1.43
C SER A 494 5.92 -14.14 0.07
N TRP A 495 5.31 -15.33 -0.05
CA TRP A 495 4.71 -15.79 -1.30
C TRP A 495 3.56 -14.90 -1.76
N ASP A 496 2.71 -14.49 -0.84
CA ASP A 496 1.54 -13.67 -1.17
C ASP A 496 1.98 -12.31 -1.76
N GLY A 497 3.06 -11.73 -1.25
CA GLY A 497 3.67 -10.52 -1.82
C GLY A 497 4.29 -10.72 -3.22
N LYS A 498 5.05 -11.80 -3.42
CA LYS A 498 5.70 -12.10 -4.72
C LYS A 498 4.68 -12.42 -5.82
N SER A 499 3.69 -13.26 -5.50
CA SER A 499 2.62 -13.62 -6.43
C SER A 499 1.75 -12.41 -6.78
N SER A 500 1.43 -11.55 -5.80
CA SER A 500 0.74 -10.27 -6.02
C SER A 500 1.52 -9.34 -6.95
N TYR A 501 2.84 -9.19 -6.74
CA TYR A 501 3.69 -8.34 -7.56
C TYR A 501 3.65 -8.72 -9.05
N LEU A 502 3.64 -10.02 -9.37
CA LEU A 502 3.52 -10.51 -10.74
C LEU A 502 2.08 -10.44 -11.27
N SER A 503 1.11 -10.92 -10.51
CA SER A 503 -0.29 -11.06 -10.98
C SER A 503 -1.04 -9.74 -11.13
N PHE A 504 -0.59 -8.67 -10.48
CA PHE A 504 -1.25 -7.35 -10.56
C PHE A 504 -0.79 -6.54 -11.78
N PHE A 505 0.03 -7.11 -12.66
CA PHE A 505 0.55 -6.43 -13.85
C PHE A 505 -0.52 -5.73 -14.70
N PRO A 506 -1.75 -6.25 -14.92
CA PRO A 506 -2.73 -5.57 -15.77
C PRO A 506 -3.31 -4.33 -15.10
N ILE A 507 -3.50 -4.38 -13.77
CA ILE A 507 -4.00 -3.24 -12.98
C ILE A 507 -2.97 -2.11 -13.00
N ASN A 508 -1.71 -2.45 -12.70
CA ASN A 508 -0.61 -1.48 -12.68
C ASN A 508 -0.34 -0.91 -14.09
N PHE A 509 -0.41 -1.74 -15.13
CA PHE A 509 -0.25 -1.28 -16.51
C PHE A 509 -1.38 -0.34 -16.94
N ARG A 510 -2.64 -0.67 -16.60
CA ARG A 510 -3.78 0.21 -16.86
C ARG A 510 -3.64 1.54 -16.11
N ALA A 511 -3.18 1.50 -14.86
CA ALA A 511 -2.94 2.70 -14.06
C ALA A 511 -1.87 3.58 -14.69
N LEU A 512 -0.72 3.00 -15.05
CA LEU A 512 0.36 3.69 -15.76
C LEU A 512 -0.12 4.31 -17.07
N TRP A 513 -0.84 3.55 -17.89
CA TRP A 513 -1.37 4.02 -19.17
C TRP A 513 -2.40 5.15 -19.02
N THR A 514 -3.17 5.15 -17.93
CA THR A 514 -4.14 6.22 -17.61
C THR A 514 -3.40 7.51 -17.27
N VAL A 515 -2.38 7.43 -16.41
CA VAL A 515 -1.57 8.59 -16.00
C VAL A 515 -0.83 9.20 -17.19
N LEU A 516 -0.20 8.36 -18.03
CA LEU A 516 0.53 8.78 -19.23
C LEU A 516 -0.35 9.49 -20.26
N ARG A 517 -1.64 9.13 -20.36
CA ARG A 517 -2.59 9.80 -21.26
C ARG A 517 -3.11 11.14 -20.74
N GLY A 518 -2.68 11.59 -19.57
CA GLY A 518 -3.19 12.82 -18.98
C GLY A 518 -4.60 12.68 -18.37
N GLU A 519 -5.18 11.47 -18.39
CA GLU A 519 -6.51 11.25 -17.83
C GLU A 519 -6.48 11.45 -16.30
N LYS A 520 -7.47 12.17 -15.76
CA LYS A 520 -7.64 12.27 -14.31
C LYS A 520 -8.15 10.91 -13.82
N ILE A 521 -7.51 10.38 -12.78
CA ILE A 521 -7.97 9.15 -12.14
C ILE A 521 -9.31 9.44 -11.48
N LYS A 522 -10.38 8.93 -12.08
CA LYS A 522 -11.74 9.14 -11.59
C LYS A 522 -11.93 8.41 -10.27
N PHE A 523 -12.36 9.14 -9.25
CA PHE A 523 -12.75 8.59 -7.96
C PHE A 523 -14.15 7.97 -8.10
N HIS A 524 -14.21 6.69 -8.44
CA HIS A 524 -15.44 5.92 -8.23
C HIS A 524 -15.41 5.46 -6.78
N VAL A 525 -16.45 5.74 -6.01
CA VAL A 525 -16.59 5.24 -4.64
C VAL A 525 -16.60 3.72 -4.71
N THR A 526 -15.79 3.09 -3.87
CA THR A 526 -15.74 1.64 -3.83
C THR A 526 -17.05 1.14 -3.21
N PRO A 527 -17.80 0.23 -3.84
CA PRO A 527 -18.94 -0.40 -3.18
C PRO A 527 -18.46 -1.04 -1.88
N LYS A 528 -19.15 -0.75 -0.77
CA LYS A 528 -18.87 -1.38 0.54
C LYS A 528 -19.80 -2.55 0.81
N GLU A 529 -20.89 -2.64 0.06
CA GLU A 529 -21.75 -3.83 0.00
C GLU A 529 -21.15 -4.84 -0.97
N ARG A 530 -21.14 -6.11 -0.55
CA ARG A 530 -20.64 -7.23 -1.35
C ARG A 530 -21.50 -7.39 -2.60
N GLN A 531 -20.86 -7.53 -3.75
CA GLN A 531 -21.52 -8.01 -4.96
C GLN A 531 -21.28 -9.52 -5.10
N ALA A 532 -22.36 -10.32 -5.09
CA ALA A 532 -22.28 -11.75 -5.32
C ALA A 532 -22.12 -12.04 -6.82
N GLY A 533 -21.12 -12.87 -7.19
CA GLY A 533 -20.92 -13.25 -8.59
C GLY A 533 -19.57 -13.88 -8.87
N ASN A 534 -19.36 -14.28 -10.14
CA ASN A 534 -18.05 -14.69 -10.65
C ASN A 534 -17.37 -13.51 -11.35
N TYR A 535 -16.08 -13.33 -11.10
CA TYR A 535 -15.32 -12.18 -11.62
C TYR A 535 -14.27 -12.58 -12.65
N LEU A 536 -14.44 -13.73 -13.32
CA LEU A 536 -13.47 -14.26 -14.28
C LEU A 536 -13.12 -13.27 -15.41
N ARG A 537 -14.08 -12.40 -15.79
CA ARG A 537 -13.86 -11.35 -16.79
C ARG A 537 -12.80 -10.33 -16.35
N LEU A 538 -12.64 -10.11 -15.05
CA LEU A 538 -11.63 -9.18 -14.50
C LEU A 538 -10.21 -9.75 -14.54
N VAL A 539 -10.07 -11.08 -14.63
CA VAL A 539 -8.78 -11.79 -14.60
C VAL A 539 -8.43 -12.45 -15.94
N VAL A 540 -9.04 -12.00 -17.05
CA VAL A 540 -8.75 -12.50 -18.40
C VAL A 540 -7.26 -12.43 -18.76
N PRO A 541 -6.50 -11.35 -18.46
CA PRO A 541 -5.07 -11.33 -18.75
C PRO A 541 -4.28 -12.43 -18.02
N GLN A 542 -4.63 -12.72 -16.77
CA GLN A 542 -4.01 -13.76 -15.96
C GLN A 542 -4.36 -15.15 -16.50
N LEU A 543 -5.63 -15.37 -16.85
CA LEU A 543 -6.08 -16.60 -17.51
C LEU A 543 -5.38 -16.81 -18.85
N ALA A 544 -5.18 -15.76 -19.65
CA ALA A 544 -4.45 -15.83 -20.91
C ALA A 544 -3.01 -16.28 -20.69
N VAL A 545 -2.30 -15.73 -19.70
CA VAL A 545 -0.94 -16.19 -19.34
C VAL A 545 -0.94 -17.67 -18.97
N ILE A 546 -1.89 -18.12 -18.14
CA ILE A 546 -2.00 -19.54 -17.76
C ILE A 546 -2.23 -20.42 -18.99
N VAL A 547 -3.25 -20.11 -19.79
CA VAL A 547 -3.64 -20.92 -20.96
C VAL A 547 -2.53 -20.96 -21.99
N LEU A 548 -1.96 -19.81 -22.36
CA LEU A 548 -0.86 -19.73 -23.32
C LEU A 548 0.37 -20.50 -22.84
N THR A 549 0.68 -20.45 -21.54
CA THR A 549 1.79 -21.21 -20.97
C THR A 549 1.53 -22.70 -21.03
N LEU A 550 0.35 -23.17 -20.61
CA LEU A 550 0.00 -24.60 -20.63
C LEU A 550 -0.05 -25.16 -22.07
N VAL A 551 -0.66 -24.43 -23.00
CA VAL A 551 -0.68 -24.81 -24.43
C VAL A 551 0.74 -24.81 -25.00
N GLY A 552 1.55 -23.79 -24.67
CA GLY A 552 2.95 -23.72 -25.08
C GLY A 552 3.77 -24.89 -24.54
N LEU A 553 3.55 -25.30 -23.30
CA LEU A 553 4.22 -26.47 -22.69
C LEU A 553 3.88 -27.76 -23.44
N LEU A 554 2.60 -27.97 -23.77
CA LEU A 554 2.17 -29.13 -24.56
C LEU A 554 2.77 -29.12 -25.96
N TYR A 555 2.80 -27.95 -26.60
CA TYR A 555 3.38 -27.78 -27.93
C TYR A 555 4.89 -28.00 -27.93
N ALA A 556 5.62 -27.43 -26.97
CA ALA A 556 7.06 -27.63 -26.84
C ALA A 556 7.41 -29.10 -26.53
N ALA A 557 6.64 -29.76 -25.67
CA ALA A 557 6.81 -31.19 -25.39
C ALA A 557 6.58 -32.04 -26.67
N TRP A 558 5.54 -31.72 -27.45
CA TRP A 558 5.29 -32.38 -28.72
C TRP A 558 6.44 -32.17 -29.72
N ARG A 559 6.99 -30.94 -29.83
CA ARG A 559 8.15 -30.68 -30.70
C ARG A 559 9.36 -31.52 -30.31
N VAL A 560 9.74 -31.55 -29.04
CA VAL A 560 10.91 -32.33 -28.59
C VAL A 560 10.70 -33.82 -28.81
N VAL A 561 9.55 -34.37 -28.42
CA VAL A 561 9.29 -35.82 -28.47
C VAL A 561 9.07 -36.33 -29.89
N VAL A 562 8.35 -35.58 -30.73
CA VAL A 562 7.95 -36.06 -32.07
C VAL A 562 8.94 -35.63 -33.14
N GLN A 563 9.50 -34.42 -33.06
CA GLN A 563 10.44 -33.90 -34.05
C GLN A 563 11.91 -34.19 -33.69
N HIS A 564 12.16 -34.91 -32.58
CA HIS A 564 13.48 -35.38 -32.14
C HIS A 564 14.53 -34.24 -31.96
N HIS A 565 14.09 -33.09 -31.43
CA HIS A 565 14.93 -31.94 -31.13
C HIS A 565 15.60 -32.03 -29.74
N ASP A 566 16.34 -33.11 -29.48
CA ASP A 566 16.95 -33.37 -28.15
C ASP A 566 17.93 -32.27 -27.69
N ALA A 567 18.53 -31.54 -28.63
CA ALA A 567 19.42 -30.41 -28.35
C ALA A 567 18.72 -29.24 -27.63
N GLU A 568 17.38 -29.20 -27.63
CA GLU A 568 16.60 -28.14 -26.97
C GLU A 568 16.26 -28.44 -25.50
N LEU A 569 16.54 -29.65 -25.01
CA LEU A 569 16.15 -30.10 -23.67
C LEU A 569 16.59 -29.16 -22.52
N PRO A 570 17.85 -28.67 -22.45
CA PRO A 570 18.27 -27.76 -21.37
C PRO A 570 17.49 -26.43 -21.37
N ASN A 571 17.19 -25.90 -22.56
CA ASN A 571 16.45 -24.65 -22.73
C ASN A 571 14.99 -24.86 -22.32
N LEU A 572 14.41 -26.02 -22.66
CA LEU A 572 13.05 -26.38 -22.30
C LEU A 572 12.87 -26.46 -20.79
N VAL A 573 13.78 -27.12 -20.05
CA VAL A 573 13.69 -27.26 -18.60
C VAL A 573 13.62 -25.89 -17.90
N VAL A 574 14.46 -24.93 -18.30
CA VAL A 574 14.47 -23.59 -17.72
C VAL A 574 13.16 -22.85 -18.00
N ASN A 575 12.68 -22.90 -19.25
CA ASN A 575 11.43 -22.22 -19.62
C ASN A 575 10.19 -22.89 -19.05
N VAL A 576 10.20 -24.21 -18.84
CA VAL A 576 9.16 -24.93 -18.10
C VAL A 576 9.13 -24.46 -16.65
N ALA A 577 10.29 -24.37 -15.99
CA ALA A 577 10.36 -23.91 -14.60
C ALA A 577 9.81 -22.48 -14.45
N TRP A 578 10.22 -21.54 -15.30
CA TRP A 578 9.70 -20.16 -15.29
C TRP A 578 8.23 -20.07 -15.70
N GLY A 579 7.80 -20.86 -16.69
CA GLY A 579 6.40 -20.95 -17.10
C GLY A 579 5.50 -21.42 -15.96
N LEU A 580 5.91 -22.49 -15.25
CA LEU A 580 5.18 -22.98 -14.08
C LEU A 580 5.16 -21.94 -12.94
N ASN A 581 6.29 -21.28 -12.67
CA ASN A 581 6.33 -20.18 -11.70
C ASN A 581 5.31 -19.07 -12.05
N ASN A 582 5.23 -18.69 -13.33
CA ASN A 582 4.26 -17.70 -13.80
C ASN A 582 2.82 -18.19 -13.59
N VAL A 583 2.52 -19.45 -13.91
CA VAL A 583 1.20 -20.06 -13.66
C VAL A 583 0.86 -19.98 -12.17
N PHE A 584 1.76 -20.44 -11.30
CA PHE A 584 1.53 -20.43 -9.85
C PHE A 584 1.33 -19.02 -9.30
N ALA A 585 2.02 -18.01 -9.84
CA ALA A 585 1.85 -16.62 -9.45
C ALA A 585 0.47 -16.04 -9.85
N MET A 586 -0.15 -16.53 -10.94
CA MET A 586 -1.47 -16.08 -11.39
C MET A 586 -2.64 -16.73 -10.63
N LEU A 587 -2.46 -17.95 -10.13
CA LEU A 587 -3.53 -18.73 -9.49
C LEU A 587 -4.25 -18.04 -8.32
N PRO A 588 -3.58 -17.31 -7.40
CA PRO A 588 -4.27 -16.65 -6.29
C PRO A 588 -5.37 -15.71 -6.75
N LEU A 589 -5.10 -14.87 -7.76
CA LEU A 589 -6.08 -13.91 -8.27
C LEU A 589 -7.21 -14.58 -9.05
N VAL A 590 -6.92 -15.67 -9.78
CA VAL A 590 -7.96 -16.48 -10.43
C VAL A 590 -8.86 -17.16 -9.40
N ARG A 591 -8.29 -17.66 -8.30
CA ARG A 591 -9.08 -18.20 -7.18
C ARG A 591 -9.92 -17.12 -6.52
N ALA A 592 -9.38 -15.92 -6.33
CA ALA A 592 -10.12 -14.78 -5.82
C ALA A 592 -11.32 -14.40 -6.72
N ALA A 593 -11.20 -14.56 -8.04
CA ALA A 593 -12.30 -14.31 -8.98
C ALA A 593 -13.43 -15.35 -8.91
N LEU A 594 -13.16 -16.52 -8.33
CA LEU A 594 -14.10 -17.62 -8.14
C LEU A 594 -14.55 -17.77 -6.69
N TRP A 595 -13.94 -17.01 -5.78
CA TRP A 595 -14.19 -17.17 -4.36
C TRP A 595 -15.57 -16.62 -3.99
N GLN A 596 -16.29 -17.42 -3.21
CA GLN A 596 -17.53 -17.05 -2.55
C GLN A 596 -17.40 -17.54 -1.10
N PRO A 597 -17.74 -16.73 -0.08
CA PRO A 597 -17.88 -17.20 1.29
C PRO A 597 -18.99 -18.26 1.38
N ASP A 598 -18.89 -19.15 2.38
CA ASP A 598 -19.84 -20.26 2.56
C ASP A 598 -21.24 -19.73 2.97
N ASP A 599 -22.32 -20.35 2.47
CA ASP A 599 -23.72 -19.93 2.71
C ASP A 599 -24.12 -19.94 4.21
N GLU A 600 -23.43 -20.70 5.07
CA GLU A 600 -23.62 -20.65 6.53
C GLU A 600 -23.18 -19.30 7.15
N GLU A 601 -22.39 -18.50 6.42
CA GLU A 601 -22.01 -17.14 6.80
C GLU A 601 -23.14 -16.12 6.54
N GLU A 602 -24.13 -16.45 5.70
CA GLU A 602 -25.35 -15.66 5.44
C GLU A 602 -26.55 -16.11 6.29
N ALA A 603 -26.57 -17.37 6.78
CA ALA A 603 -27.70 -17.93 7.53
C ALA A 603 -27.96 -17.26 8.90
N GLY A 604 -27.06 -16.40 9.38
CA GLY A 604 -27.30 -15.55 10.55
C GLY A 604 -28.27 -14.39 10.30
N ASP A 605 -28.56 -14.05 9.04
CA ASP A 605 -29.36 -12.88 8.64
C ASP A 605 -30.79 -13.22 8.17
N ALA A 606 -31.16 -14.50 8.10
CA ALA A 606 -32.51 -14.89 7.72
C ALA A 606 -33.44 -14.88 8.95
N THR A 607 -33.95 -13.70 9.33
CA THR A 607 -35.22 -13.66 10.08
C THR A 607 -36.32 -14.19 9.15
N PRO A 608 -37.09 -15.22 9.54
CA PRO A 608 -38.19 -15.69 8.72
C PRO A 608 -39.25 -14.59 8.66
N GLN A 609 -39.53 -14.07 7.47
CA GLN A 609 -40.68 -13.21 7.26
C GLN A 609 -41.94 -14.00 7.64
N PRO A 610 -42.79 -13.48 8.55
CA PRO A 610 -44.08 -14.12 8.81
C PRO A 610 -44.95 -14.04 7.54
N ALA A 611 -45.56 -15.17 7.22
CA ALA A 611 -46.41 -15.40 6.06
C ALA A 611 -47.65 -14.50 6.01
#